data_AF-A0AA96Y648-F1
#
_entry.id   AF-A0AA96Y648-F1
#
_cell.length_a   1.000
_cell.length_b   1.000
_cell.length_c   1.000
_cell.angle_alpha   90.00
_cell.angle_beta   90.00
_cell.angle_gamma   90.00
#
_symmetry.space_group_name_H-M   'P 1'
#
loop_
_entity.id
_entity.type
_entity.pdbx_description
1 polymer ?
#
loop_
_entity_poly.entity_id
_entity_poly.type
_entity_poly.pdbx_seq_one_letter_code
_entity_poly.pdbx_strand_id
1 'polypeptide(L)'
;MKVGLQASLSDANLDVAQVSSQRQLAISMSAIAASAGRTAPLNLCLILDHSGSMNGRPMETVKQAALKIVDSLSPGDRLSVVVFDHKAKVLVPNQVIENPVGIKSEISKLKTSGGTCIDEGMRLGIEELAKAKKDTISQAFLLTDGENEHGDNDRCLKLAHLAAEYNLTLNTLGFGDHWNQDILEQIADAGGGALTYIQTPEDALLEFTRLFSRVQSVGLTNAYLLLRMMPGVRLAELKPVAQVVPETVELQPIQEAGQVSVRLGDLMVDSPRVVLANLYASQLPVGRHPLVQVQVRYDDPAQNLESVLSDPVIVEANVVTTFQPAPDPQVQQHVLALGKYRQTQIAEQKLQQGDRAGAATMLQSAAKTALQMGDQTAATVLQENATRLQEGEELSESDRKKTRIVSKTTLQ
;
A
#
# COMPACT_ATOMS: atom_id res chain seq x y z
N MET A 1 -19.84 6.01 9.37
CA MET A 1 -19.73 5.36 8.05
C MET A 1 -19.93 3.86 8.21
N LYS A 2 -19.99 3.06 7.14
CA LYS A 2 -19.97 1.58 7.22
C LYS A 2 -19.04 0.98 6.17
N VAL A 3 -18.66 -0.28 6.34
CA VAL A 3 -17.89 -1.01 5.31
C VAL A 3 -18.84 -1.60 4.27
N GLY A 4 -18.62 -1.29 3.00
CA GLY A 4 -19.10 -2.09 1.89
C GLY A 4 -18.20 -3.31 1.75
N LEU A 5 -18.76 -4.52 1.81
CA LEU A 5 -17.99 -5.76 1.73
C LEU A 5 -18.62 -6.69 0.69
N GLN A 6 -17.80 -7.14 -0.27
CA GLN A 6 -18.19 -8.09 -1.30
C GLN A 6 -17.11 -9.16 -1.42
N ALA A 7 -17.51 -10.40 -1.70
CA ALA A 7 -16.59 -11.51 -1.79
C ALA A 7 -17.04 -12.51 -2.86
N SER A 8 -16.12 -12.92 -3.73
CA SER A 8 -16.37 -13.80 -4.88
C SER A 8 -15.23 -14.80 -5.08
N LEU A 9 -15.58 -16.07 -5.33
CA LEU A 9 -14.61 -17.10 -5.71
C LEU A 9 -14.25 -16.98 -7.19
N SER A 10 -13.03 -17.38 -7.53
CA SER A 10 -12.56 -17.47 -8.92
C SER A 10 -13.38 -18.44 -9.76
N ASP A 11 -13.94 -19.46 -9.12
CA ASP A 11 -14.94 -20.37 -9.68
C ASP A 11 -15.78 -20.91 -8.52
N ALA A 12 -17.09 -20.71 -8.57
CA ALA A 12 -18.00 -21.14 -7.52
C ALA A 12 -18.26 -22.64 -7.53
N ASN A 13 -18.01 -23.34 -8.63
CA ASN A 13 -18.23 -24.78 -8.74
C ASN A 13 -17.00 -25.55 -8.24
N LEU A 14 -17.20 -26.63 -7.50
CA LEU A 14 -16.16 -27.60 -7.12
C LEU A 14 -16.50 -28.98 -7.70
N ASP A 15 -15.49 -29.73 -8.12
CA ASP A 15 -15.67 -31.11 -8.60
C ASP A 15 -15.64 -32.07 -7.40
N VAL A 16 -16.71 -32.84 -7.19
CA VAL A 16 -16.79 -33.84 -6.10
C VAL A 16 -15.70 -34.91 -6.19
N ALA A 17 -15.16 -35.17 -7.40
CA ALA A 17 -14.10 -36.16 -7.60
C ALA A 17 -12.72 -35.64 -7.14
N GLN A 18 -12.57 -34.33 -6.93
CA GLN A 18 -11.30 -33.76 -6.47
C GLN A 18 -11.13 -33.92 -4.96
N VAL A 19 -9.99 -34.49 -4.56
CA VAL A 19 -9.61 -34.65 -3.15
C VAL A 19 -9.29 -33.29 -2.50
N SER A 20 -8.83 -32.34 -3.31
CA SER A 20 -8.52 -30.97 -2.90
C SER A 20 -8.75 -30.03 -4.09
N SER A 21 -9.49 -28.95 -3.86
CA SER A 21 -9.77 -27.93 -4.86
C SER A 21 -9.23 -26.57 -4.41
N GLN A 22 -8.38 -25.97 -5.24
CA GLN A 22 -7.84 -24.63 -5.00
C GLN A 22 -8.79 -23.56 -5.58
N ARG A 23 -9.10 -22.51 -4.81
CA ARG A 23 -9.87 -21.34 -5.28
C ARG A 23 -9.23 -20.05 -4.82
N GLN A 24 -9.21 -19.05 -5.70
CA GLN A 24 -8.88 -17.68 -5.29
C GLN A 24 -10.18 -17.00 -4.84
N LEU A 25 -10.15 -16.41 -3.66
CA LEU A 25 -11.26 -15.61 -3.14
C LEU A 25 -10.87 -14.14 -3.25
N ALA A 26 -11.58 -13.36 -4.08
CA ALA A 26 -11.47 -11.91 -4.07
C ALA A 26 -12.43 -11.31 -3.05
N ILE A 27 -11.91 -10.35 -2.27
CA ILE A 27 -12.65 -9.66 -1.22
C ILE A 27 -12.46 -8.17 -1.48
N SER A 28 -13.53 -7.52 -1.92
CA SER A 28 -13.58 -6.09 -2.18
C SER A 28 -14.20 -5.36 -1.00
N MET A 29 -13.55 -4.29 -0.56
CA MET A 29 -14.00 -3.50 0.57
C MET A 29 -13.74 -2.00 0.41
N SER A 30 -14.68 -1.17 0.84
CA SER A 30 -14.56 0.28 0.86
C SER A 30 -15.35 0.89 2.01
N ALA A 31 -15.01 2.12 2.40
CA ALA A 31 -15.88 2.89 3.26
C ALA A 31 -17.07 3.43 2.45
N ILE A 32 -18.28 3.27 2.99
CA ILE A 32 -19.51 3.82 2.43
C ILE A 32 -20.02 4.91 3.36
N ALA A 33 -20.17 6.12 2.82
CA ALA A 33 -20.78 7.23 3.53
C ALA A 33 -22.28 6.99 3.69
N ALA A 34 -22.75 6.92 4.94
CA ALA A 34 -24.18 6.84 5.26
C ALA A 34 -24.76 8.26 5.31
N SER A 35 -24.91 8.92 4.15
CA SER A 35 -25.44 10.29 3.96
C SER A 35 -24.69 11.43 4.70
N ALA A 36 -24.31 12.48 3.96
CA ALA A 36 -23.73 13.76 4.44
C ALA A 36 -22.99 13.68 5.80
N GLY A 37 -21.99 12.80 5.86
CA GLY A 37 -21.28 12.46 7.09
C GLY A 37 -20.04 13.32 7.27
N ARG A 38 -19.92 13.94 8.45
CA ARG A 38 -18.75 14.66 8.93
C ARG A 38 -17.49 13.80 8.73
N THR A 39 -16.46 14.32 8.07
CA THR A 39 -15.14 13.66 7.98
C THR A 39 -14.36 13.97 9.25
N ALA A 40 -13.59 13.01 9.75
CA ALA A 40 -12.65 13.27 10.83
C ALA A 40 -11.56 14.23 10.33
N PRO A 41 -11.10 15.20 11.13
CA PRO A 41 -10.00 16.06 10.75
C PRO A 41 -8.73 15.26 10.44
N LEU A 42 -7.96 15.75 9.48
CA LEU A 42 -6.66 15.18 9.17
C LEU A 42 -5.64 15.66 10.20
N ASN A 43 -4.78 14.76 10.66
CA ASN A 43 -3.58 15.05 11.44
C ASN A 43 -2.37 14.65 10.59
N LEU A 44 -1.82 15.62 9.85
CA LEU A 44 -0.76 15.38 8.88
C LEU A 44 0.61 15.76 9.45
N CYS A 45 1.61 14.91 9.26
CA CYS A 45 3.00 15.24 9.51
C CYS A 45 3.83 15.14 8.22
N LEU A 46 4.44 16.25 7.82
CA LEU A 46 5.41 16.27 6.73
C LEU A 46 6.80 16.04 7.33
N ILE A 47 7.47 14.97 6.92
CA ILE A 47 8.82 14.60 7.34
C ILE A 47 9.73 14.80 6.12
N LEU A 48 10.39 15.96 6.07
CA LEU A 48 11.08 16.44 4.87
C LEU A 48 12.59 16.26 5.00
N ASP A 49 13.21 15.52 4.07
CA ASP A 49 14.65 15.53 3.92
C ASP A 49 15.11 16.92 3.42
N HIS A 50 16.07 17.51 4.12
CA HIS A 50 16.77 18.71 3.69
C HIS A 50 18.27 18.49 3.56
N SER A 51 18.71 17.26 3.31
CA SER A 51 20.09 16.87 3.04
C SER A 51 20.72 17.65 1.88
N GLY A 52 22.05 17.61 1.78
CA GLY A 52 22.78 18.29 0.71
C GLY A 52 22.37 17.88 -0.71
N SER A 53 21.93 16.64 -0.92
CA SER A 53 21.47 16.11 -2.23
C SER A 53 20.21 16.81 -2.74
N MET A 54 19.34 17.24 -1.82
CA MET A 54 18.11 17.95 -2.15
C MET A 54 18.34 19.35 -2.75
N ASN A 55 19.59 19.83 -2.86
CA ASN A 55 19.90 21.20 -3.26
C ASN A 55 19.39 21.55 -4.67
N GLY A 56 18.91 22.79 -4.83
CA GLY A 56 18.35 23.28 -6.09
C GLY A 56 16.90 22.82 -6.30
N ARG A 57 16.62 22.27 -7.49
CA ARG A 57 15.26 21.95 -7.94
C ARG A 57 14.49 20.96 -7.04
N PRO A 58 15.09 19.90 -6.47
CA PRO A 58 14.36 18.98 -5.58
C PRO A 58 13.77 19.70 -4.37
N MET A 59 14.58 20.47 -3.64
CA MET A 59 14.12 21.26 -2.49
C MET A 59 13.09 22.34 -2.87
N GLU A 60 13.28 23.03 -4.00
CA GLU A 60 12.27 24.00 -4.50
C GLU A 60 10.92 23.33 -4.74
N THR A 61 10.95 22.12 -5.30
CA THR A 61 9.75 21.34 -5.60
C THR A 61 9.07 20.82 -4.34
N VAL A 62 9.84 20.28 -3.39
CA VAL A 62 9.31 19.83 -2.09
C VAL A 62 8.66 20.99 -1.34
N LYS A 63 9.29 22.16 -1.34
CA LYS A 63 8.67 23.37 -0.78
C LYS A 63 7.35 23.66 -1.48
N GLN A 64 7.32 23.77 -2.81
CA GLN A 64 6.09 24.07 -3.55
C GLN A 64 4.96 23.06 -3.26
N ALA A 65 5.28 21.77 -3.21
CA ALA A 65 4.32 20.73 -2.86
C ALA A 65 3.82 20.88 -1.42
N ALA A 66 4.71 21.07 -0.45
CA ALA A 66 4.34 21.28 0.95
C ALA A 66 3.48 22.55 1.13
N LEU A 67 3.80 23.64 0.44
CA LEU A 67 2.99 24.86 0.44
C LEU A 67 1.56 24.61 -0.08
N LYS A 68 1.42 23.81 -1.15
CA LYS A 68 0.10 23.44 -1.69
C LYS A 68 -0.69 22.52 -0.79
N ILE A 69 -0.02 21.61 -0.08
CA ILE A 69 -0.66 20.80 0.97
C ILE A 69 -1.22 21.74 2.05
N VAL A 70 -0.44 22.71 2.53
CA VAL A 70 -0.91 23.70 3.51
C VAL A 70 -2.15 24.46 3.00
N ASP A 71 -2.16 24.82 1.71
CA ASP A 71 -3.31 25.51 1.09
C ASP A 71 -4.54 24.62 0.89
N SER A 72 -4.38 23.29 0.87
CA SER A 72 -5.45 22.32 0.60
C SER A 72 -6.05 21.70 1.87
N LEU A 73 -5.45 21.97 3.04
CA LEU A 73 -5.95 21.49 4.32
C LEU A 73 -7.23 22.23 4.73
N SER A 74 -8.17 21.50 5.31
CA SER A 74 -9.46 22.00 5.74
C SER A 74 -9.40 22.67 7.11
N PRO A 75 -10.33 23.59 7.43
CA PRO A 75 -10.44 24.12 8.79
C PRO A 75 -10.62 23.00 9.82
N GLY A 76 -9.77 23.00 10.85
CA GLY A 76 -9.73 21.96 11.89
C GLY A 76 -8.68 20.87 11.66
N ASP A 77 -8.15 20.75 10.43
CA ASP A 77 -7.01 19.88 10.16
C ASP A 77 -5.76 20.39 10.91
N ARG A 78 -4.90 19.44 11.23
CA ARG A 78 -3.67 19.64 11.98
C ARG A 78 -2.47 19.33 11.11
N LEU A 79 -1.41 20.10 11.32
CA LEU A 79 -0.15 19.92 10.63
C LEU A 79 1.02 20.01 11.61
N SER A 80 1.98 19.11 11.43
CA SER A 80 3.35 19.25 11.89
C SER A 80 4.33 19.15 10.72
N VAL A 81 5.47 19.82 10.83
CA VAL A 81 6.56 19.71 9.86
C VAL A 81 7.83 19.37 10.62
N VAL A 82 8.36 18.20 10.34
CA VAL A 82 9.67 17.72 10.79
C VAL A 82 10.61 17.81 9.61
N VAL A 83 11.83 18.30 9.85
CA VAL A 83 12.88 18.32 8.84
C VAL A 83 14.09 17.59 9.37
N PHE A 84 14.77 16.85 8.51
CA PHE A 84 15.90 16.04 8.91
C PHE A 84 17.06 16.15 7.91
N ASP A 85 18.26 16.11 8.47
CA ASP A 85 19.52 15.82 7.79
C ASP A 85 20.23 14.70 8.59
N HIS A 86 21.47 14.89 9.04
CA HIS A 86 22.12 14.11 10.09
C HIS A 86 21.42 14.19 11.46
N LYS A 87 20.51 15.15 11.67
CA LYS A 87 19.65 15.30 12.85
C LYS A 87 18.24 15.67 12.41
N ALA A 88 17.25 15.28 13.20
CA ALA A 88 15.87 15.71 13.01
C ALA A 88 15.51 16.87 13.94
N LYS A 89 14.66 17.79 13.45
CA LYS A 89 14.08 18.88 14.24
C LYS A 89 12.64 19.14 13.83
N VAL A 90 11.84 19.60 14.78
CA VAL A 90 10.48 20.06 14.52
C VAL A 90 10.55 21.51 14.02
N LEU A 91 10.25 21.72 12.74
CA LEU A 91 10.15 23.05 12.13
C LEU A 91 8.84 23.73 12.53
N VAL A 92 7.75 22.97 12.46
CA VAL A 92 6.40 23.41 12.80
C VAL A 92 5.81 22.38 13.77
N PRO A 93 5.62 22.74 15.06
CA PRO A 93 4.96 21.85 16.01
C PRO A 93 3.53 21.53 15.59
N ASN A 94 3.04 20.35 15.98
CA ASN A 94 1.67 19.92 15.67
C ASN A 94 0.63 20.94 16.18
N GLN A 95 -0.08 21.56 15.23
CA GLN A 95 -1.09 22.58 15.52
C GLN A 95 -2.24 22.53 14.52
N VAL A 96 -3.41 23.04 14.92
CA VAL A 96 -4.51 23.32 13.98
C VAL A 96 -4.06 24.43 13.04
N ILE A 97 -4.44 24.34 11.77
CA ILE A 97 -4.09 25.37 10.79
C ILE A 97 -4.94 26.63 10.99
N GLU A 98 -4.45 27.51 11.87
CA GLU A 98 -5.01 28.85 12.09
C GLU A 98 -4.22 29.93 11.33
N ASN A 99 -2.90 29.75 11.18
CA ASN A 99 -2.00 30.67 10.50
C ASN A 99 -1.21 29.99 9.36
N PRO A 100 -1.87 29.67 8.22
CA PRO A 100 -1.19 29.03 7.08
C PRO A 100 -0.05 29.90 6.53
N VAL A 101 -0.13 31.24 6.63
CA VAL A 101 0.91 32.16 6.14
C VAL A 101 2.22 31.98 6.93
N GLY A 102 2.15 31.85 8.25
CA GLY A 102 3.32 31.62 9.10
C GLY A 102 4.01 30.28 8.79
N ILE A 103 3.21 29.21 8.67
CA ILE A 103 3.69 27.87 8.32
C ILE A 103 4.40 27.89 6.96
N LYS A 104 3.76 28.50 5.95
CA LYS A 104 4.34 28.66 4.61
C LYS A 104 5.63 29.46 4.62
N SER A 105 5.74 30.47 5.48
CA SER A 105 6.98 31.25 5.62
C SER A 105 8.14 30.40 6.15
N GLU A 106 7.90 29.56 7.16
CA GLU A 106 8.93 28.67 7.73
C GLU A 106 9.40 27.61 6.73
N ILE A 107 8.47 26.95 6.02
CA ILE A 107 8.81 25.99 4.95
C ILE A 107 9.64 26.67 3.86
N SER A 108 9.26 27.89 3.45
CA SER A 108 9.96 28.62 2.38
C SER A 108 11.42 28.92 2.73
N LYS A 109 11.73 29.11 4.02
CA LYS A 109 13.08 29.40 4.54
C LYS A 109 13.99 28.17 4.61
N LEU A 110 13.48 26.96 4.36
CA LEU A 110 14.31 25.75 4.42
C LEU A 110 15.52 25.84 3.51
N LYS A 111 16.67 25.39 4.01
CA LYS A 111 17.93 25.35 3.27
C LYS A 111 18.53 23.98 3.46
N THR A 112 19.16 23.48 2.42
CA THR A 112 19.79 22.16 2.49
C THR A 112 21.02 22.17 3.38
N SER A 113 21.26 21.06 4.07
CA SER A 113 22.37 20.89 5.00
C SER A 113 22.63 19.42 5.28
N GLY A 114 23.87 19.06 5.64
CA GLY A 114 24.21 17.76 6.22
C GLY A 114 23.97 16.53 5.32
N GLY A 115 24.00 15.36 5.96
CA GLY A 115 23.66 14.05 5.37
C GLY A 115 22.21 13.64 5.68
N THR A 116 21.91 12.34 5.68
CA THR A 116 20.52 11.82 5.79
C THR A 116 20.37 10.80 6.93
N CYS A 117 19.46 11.05 7.87
CA CYS A 117 19.09 10.19 9.00
C CYS A 117 17.55 10.07 9.10
N ILE A 118 17.02 9.08 8.38
CA ILE A 118 15.58 8.85 8.19
C ILE A 118 14.91 8.43 9.51
N ASP A 119 15.56 7.57 10.31
CA ASP A 119 14.99 7.03 11.54
C ASP A 119 14.72 8.12 12.60
N GLU A 120 15.59 9.12 12.73
CA GLU A 120 15.34 10.26 13.62
C GLU A 120 14.19 11.15 13.11
N GLY A 121 14.11 11.36 11.79
CA GLY A 121 12.98 12.05 11.16
C GLY A 121 11.65 11.35 11.42
N MET A 122 11.62 10.03 11.24
CA MET A 122 10.47 9.19 11.53
C MET A 122 10.08 9.24 13.01
N ARG A 123 11.05 9.12 13.93
CA ARG A 123 10.77 9.17 15.38
C ARG A 123 10.08 10.48 15.77
N LEU A 124 10.63 11.63 15.38
CA LEU A 124 10.02 12.93 15.69
C LEU A 124 8.66 13.10 15.01
N GLY A 125 8.51 12.63 13.77
CA GLY A 125 7.23 12.69 13.06
C GLY A 125 6.13 11.90 13.76
N ILE A 126 6.45 10.67 14.21
CA ILE A 126 5.55 9.83 14.99
C ILE A 126 5.20 10.48 16.33
N GLU A 127 6.18 11.07 17.02
CA GLU A 127 5.95 11.80 18.27
C GLU A 127 5.02 13.01 18.08
N GLU A 128 5.19 13.80 17.02
CA GLU A 128 4.29 14.93 16.71
C GLU A 128 2.87 14.45 16.39
N LEU A 129 2.71 13.39 15.59
CA LEU A 129 1.40 12.83 15.28
C LEU A 129 0.68 12.29 16.52
N ALA A 130 1.42 11.61 17.41
CA ALA A 130 0.86 11.01 18.62
C ALA A 130 0.23 12.04 19.58
N LYS A 131 0.67 13.32 19.53
CA LYS A 131 0.11 14.40 20.36
C LYS A 131 -1.36 14.69 20.10
N ALA A 132 -1.86 14.38 18.91
CA ALA A 132 -3.20 14.75 18.48
C ALA A 132 -3.91 13.66 17.67
N LYS A 133 -3.61 12.39 17.96
CA LYS A 133 -4.17 11.26 17.19
C LYS A 133 -5.66 10.99 17.44
N LYS A 134 -6.19 11.37 18.60
CA LYS A 134 -7.57 11.05 18.98
C LYS A 134 -8.56 11.79 18.09
N ASP A 135 -9.59 11.09 17.61
CA ASP A 135 -10.65 11.64 16.75
C ASP A 135 -10.14 12.24 15.43
N THR A 136 -8.94 11.83 14.98
CA THR A 136 -8.32 12.30 13.72
C THR A 136 -7.85 11.13 12.87
N ILE A 137 -7.67 11.38 11.58
CA ILE A 137 -6.95 10.48 10.68
C ILE A 137 -5.49 10.92 10.69
N SER A 138 -4.57 10.10 11.19
CA SER A 138 -3.17 10.50 11.32
C SER A 138 -2.29 9.92 10.20
N GLN A 139 -1.66 10.80 9.43
CA GLN A 139 -0.85 10.43 8.26
C GLN A 139 0.52 11.12 8.36
N ALA A 140 1.59 10.39 8.03
CA ALA A 140 2.91 10.96 7.86
C ALA A 140 3.40 10.75 6.43
N PHE A 141 3.97 11.80 5.85
CA PHE A 141 4.62 11.77 4.53
C PHE A 141 6.12 11.93 4.74
N LEU A 142 6.87 10.85 4.54
CA LEU A 142 8.33 10.84 4.56
C LEU A 142 8.86 11.08 3.15
N LEU A 143 9.58 12.18 2.95
CA LEU A 143 10.18 12.53 1.67
C LEU A 143 11.70 12.45 1.77
N THR A 144 12.34 11.77 0.83
CA THR A 144 13.82 11.68 0.73
C THR A 144 14.26 11.52 -0.73
N ASP A 145 15.43 12.03 -1.07
CA ASP A 145 16.12 11.73 -2.34
C ASP A 145 17.35 10.82 -2.16
N GLY A 146 17.73 10.53 -0.92
CA GLY A 146 18.94 9.79 -0.57
C GLY A 146 18.70 8.55 0.28
N GLU A 147 19.78 7.79 0.49
CA GLU A 147 19.82 6.65 1.38
C GLU A 147 19.96 7.08 2.85
N ASN A 148 19.63 6.18 3.78
CA ASN A 148 19.74 6.41 5.22
C ASN A 148 21.19 6.30 5.73
N GLU A 149 22.11 7.07 5.15
CA GLU A 149 23.56 6.95 5.36
C GLU A 149 24.00 7.08 6.83
N HIS A 150 23.29 7.90 7.61
CA HIS A 150 23.63 8.22 9.00
C HIS A 150 22.63 7.64 10.01
N GLY A 151 21.71 6.79 9.55
CA GLY A 151 20.66 6.20 10.37
C GLY A 151 20.73 4.68 10.45
N ASP A 152 19.68 4.10 11.03
CA ASP A 152 19.51 2.64 11.16
C ASP A 152 18.22 2.18 10.49
N ASN A 153 18.36 1.38 9.41
CA ASN A 153 17.23 0.84 8.66
C ASN A 153 16.37 -0.12 9.48
N ASP A 154 16.95 -0.91 10.39
CA ASP A 154 16.18 -1.80 11.27
C ASP A 154 15.34 -0.98 12.24
N ARG A 155 15.86 0.18 12.67
CA ARG A 155 15.11 1.13 13.49
C ARG A 155 13.99 1.80 12.72
N CYS A 156 14.18 2.14 11.44
CA CYS A 156 13.10 2.63 10.57
C CYS A 156 11.93 1.63 10.52
N LEU A 157 12.21 0.33 10.34
CA LEU A 157 11.17 -0.71 10.29
C LEU A 157 10.43 -0.85 11.62
N LYS A 158 11.16 -0.83 12.75
CA LYS A 158 10.54 -0.85 14.09
C LYS A 158 9.63 0.35 14.32
N LEU A 159 10.08 1.55 13.91
CA LEU A 159 9.28 2.77 13.99
C LEU A 159 8.04 2.70 13.08
N ALA A 160 8.15 2.09 11.91
CA ALA A 160 7.03 1.90 11.00
C ALA A 160 5.95 0.99 11.59
N HIS A 161 6.33 -0.15 12.17
CA HIS A 161 5.41 -1.01 12.91
C HIS A 161 4.77 -0.30 14.11
N LEU A 162 5.57 0.45 14.88
CA LEU A 162 5.08 1.25 15.99
C LEU A 162 4.03 2.28 15.52
N ALA A 163 4.28 2.98 14.41
CA ALA A 163 3.31 3.92 13.85
C ALA A 163 1.98 3.21 13.52
N ALA A 164 2.04 2.05 12.87
CA ALA A 164 0.86 1.25 12.56
C ALA A 164 0.10 0.79 13.82
N GLU A 165 0.79 0.37 14.88
CA GLU A 165 0.19 0.03 16.19
C GLU A 165 -0.52 1.23 16.83
N TYR A 166 0.03 2.44 16.64
CA TYR A 166 -0.57 3.68 17.11
C TYR A 166 -1.67 4.23 16.20
N ASN A 167 -2.03 3.48 15.14
CA ASN A 167 -3.01 3.84 14.13
C ASN A 167 -2.61 5.11 13.33
N LEU A 168 -1.31 5.22 13.06
CA LEU A 168 -0.70 6.26 12.22
C LEU A 168 -0.24 5.60 10.92
N THR A 169 -0.60 6.19 9.79
CA THR A 169 -0.22 5.65 8.48
C THR A 169 1.01 6.39 7.94
N LEU A 170 2.04 5.64 7.53
CA LEU A 170 3.28 6.20 6.99
C LEU A 170 3.36 5.98 5.48
N ASN A 171 3.39 7.07 4.73
CA ASN A 171 3.63 7.06 3.30
C ASN A 171 5.05 7.54 3.02
N THR A 172 5.73 6.89 2.09
CA THR A 172 7.10 7.25 1.70
C THR A 172 7.10 7.81 0.28
N LEU A 173 7.92 8.83 0.06
CA LEU A 173 8.08 9.49 -1.23
C LEU A 173 9.57 9.56 -1.56
N GLY A 174 9.96 8.81 -2.58
CA GLY A 174 11.33 8.76 -3.08
C GLY A 174 11.50 9.67 -4.28
N PHE A 175 12.41 10.64 -4.17
CA PHE A 175 12.70 11.60 -5.24
C PHE A 175 13.97 11.19 -6.02
N GLY A 176 13.90 11.17 -7.36
CA GLY A 176 15.02 10.75 -8.20
C GLY A 176 15.41 9.29 -7.99
N ASP A 177 16.63 8.88 -8.32
CA ASP A 177 17.01 7.45 -8.35
C ASP A 177 17.94 7.01 -7.21
N HIS A 178 18.36 7.92 -6.32
CA HIS A 178 19.44 7.68 -5.36
C HIS A 178 18.99 7.16 -3.98
N TRP A 179 17.68 7.02 -3.73
CA TRP A 179 17.16 6.45 -2.49
C TRP A 179 17.06 4.92 -2.55
N ASN A 180 17.17 4.28 -1.38
CA ASN A 180 17.04 2.83 -1.27
C ASN A 180 15.58 2.39 -1.37
N GLN A 181 15.22 1.68 -2.43
CA GLN A 181 13.84 1.27 -2.66
C GLN A 181 13.32 0.24 -1.68
N ASP A 182 14.14 -0.75 -1.33
CA ASP A 182 13.77 -1.79 -0.39
C ASP A 182 13.36 -1.19 0.96
N ILE A 183 14.13 -0.22 1.45
CA ILE A 183 13.87 0.42 2.73
C ILE A 183 12.60 1.26 2.71
N LEU A 184 12.43 2.15 1.72
CA LEU A 184 11.23 3.01 1.68
C LEU A 184 9.94 2.21 1.45
N GLU A 185 10.02 1.14 0.65
CA GLU A 185 8.90 0.23 0.41
C GLU A 185 8.54 -0.54 1.68
N GLN A 186 9.52 -1.11 2.39
CA GLN A 186 9.27 -1.81 3.65
C GLN A 186 8.74 -0.87 4.74
N ILE A 187 9.20 0.38 4.81
CA ILE A 187 8.67 1.39 5.74
C ILE A 187 7.20 1.67 5.43
N ALA A 188 6.85 1.89 4.16
CA ALA A 188 5.47 2.15 3.77
C ALA A 188 4.57 0.95 4.05
N ASP A 189 5.00 -0.26 3.66
CA ASP A 189 4.24 -1.49 3.86
C ASP A 189 4.04 -1.78 5.36
N ALA A 190 5.09 -1.64 6.19
CA ALA A 190 5.01 -1.83 7.64
C ALA A 190 4.17 -0.75 8.34
N GLY A 191 4.20 0.48 7.83
CA GLY A 191 3.42 1.62 8.32
C GLY A 191 2.02 1.72 7.73
N GLY A 192 1.59 0.77 6.89
CA GLY A 192 0.24 0.72 6.30
C GLY A 192 -0.04 1.77 5.21
N GLY A 193 0.98 2.47 4.71
CA GLY A 193 0.86 3.47 3.65
C GLY A 193 1.31 2.93 2.29
N ALA A 194 1.77 3.83 1.41
CA ALA A 194 2.28 3.49 0.09
C ALA A 194 3.59 4.22 -0.22
N LEU A 195 4.40 3.62 -1.08
CA LEU A 195 5.58 4.23 -1.69
C LEU A 195 5.17 4.98 -2.95
N THR A 196 5.53 6.26 -3.02
CA THR A 196 5.35 7.10 -4.20
C THR A 196 6.72 7.43 -4.80
N TYR A 197 6.92 7.13 -6.07
CA TYR A 197 8.14 7.47 -6.78
C TYR A 197 7.95 8.75 -7.58
N ILE A 198 8.80 9.73 -7.28
CA ILE A 198 8.85 11.01 -7.97
C ILE A 198 10.11 10.98 -8.82
N GLN A 199 9.97 10.59 -10.09
CA GLN A 199 11.12 10.49 -11.00
C GLN A 199 11.71 11.88 -11.29
N THR A 200 10.84 12.85 -11.57
CA THR A 200 11.24 14.22 -11.88
C THR A 200 10.52 15.23 -10.97
N PRO A 201 11.12 16.40 -10.73
CA PRO A 201 10.46 17.45 -9.96
C PRO A 201 9.11 17.88 -10.54
N GLU A 202 8.94 17.77 -11.85
CA GLU A 202 7.69 18.07 -12.55
C GLU A 202 6.56 17.10 -12.14
N ASP A 203 6.88 15.83 -11.87
CA ASP A 203 5.92 14.81 -11.43
C ASP A 203 5.51 14.97 -9.96
N ALA A 204 6.38 15.56 -9.15
CA ALA A 204 6.21 15.65 -7.70
C ALA A 204 4.84 16.22 -7.33
N LEU A 205 4.49 17.34 -7.94
CA LEU A 205 3.25 18.04 -7.64
C LEU A 205 2.00 17.17 -7.90
N LEU A 206 2.00 16.44 -9.01
CA LEU A 206 0.93 15.54 -9.39
C LEU A 206 0.80 14.42 -8.35
N GLU A 207 1.91 13.80 -8.01
CA GLU A 207 1.96 12.68 -7.06
C GLU A 207 1.59 13.11 -5.63
N PHE A 208 2.05 14.27 -5.15
CA PHE A 208 1.59 14.84 -3.88
C PHE A 208 0.10 15.11 -3.86
N THR A 209 -0.45 15.67 -4.94
CA THR A 209 -1.88 15.96 -5.05
C THR A 209 -2.70 14.67 -5.03
N ARG A 210 -2.24 13.63 -5.74
CA ARG A 210 -2.84 12.29 -5.75
C ARG A 210 -2.82 11.66 -4.36
N LEU A 211 -1.67 11.65 -3.69
CA LEU A 211 -1.51 11.10 -2.35
C LEU A 211 -2.38 11.84 -1.34
N PHE A 212 -2.39 13.18 -1.39
CA PHE A 212 -3.21 14.01 -0.50
C PHE A 212 -4.71 13.78 -0.72
N SER A 213 -5.16 13.68 -1.98
CA SER A 213 -6.57 13.37 -2.31
C SER A 213 -6.98 11.99 -1.78
N ARG A 214 -6.08 11.00 -1.86
CA ARG A 214 -6.29 9.66 -1.28
C ARG A 214 -6.39 9.71 0.25
N VAL A 215 -5.58 10.55 0.90
CA VAL A 215 -5.65 10.75 2.35
C VAL A 215 -6.97 11.42 2.76
N GLN A 216 -7.43 12.42 2.02
CA GLN A 216 -8.70 13.10 2.29
C GLN A 216 -9.92 12.19 2.10
N SER A 217 -9.80 11.14 1.29
CA SER A 217 -10.87 10.16 1.12
C SER A 217 -10.88 9.06 2.18
N VAL A 218 -9.93 9.03 3.13
CA VAL A 218 -9.97 8.05 4.23
C VAL A 218 -11.23 8.26 5.07
N GLY A 219 -12.06 7.21 5.17
CA GLY A 219 -13.30 7.24 5.92
C GLY A 219 -13.28 6.42 7.20
N LEU A 220 -12.57 5.28 7.16
CA LEU A 220 -12.43 4.36 8.28
C LEU A 220 -10.94 4.02 8.45
N THR A 221 -10.50 3.81 9.68
CA THR A 221 -9.10 3.52 10.01
C THR A 221 -8.97 2.17 10.70
N ASN A 222 -7.73 1.72 10.94
CA ASN A 222 -7.43 0.49 11.67
C ASN A 222 -8.16 -0.78 11.19
N ALA A 223 -8.41 -0.91 9.89
CA ALA A 223 -9.20 -2.00 9.38
C ALA A 223 -8.40 -3.33 9.41
N TYR A 224 -9.09 -4.39 9.81
CA TYR A 224 -8.62 -5.77 9.76
C TYR A 224 -9.64 -6.63 9.02
N LEU A 225 -9.18 -7.37 8.02
CA LEU A 225 -9.93 -8.43 7.39
C LEU A 225 -9.90 -9.65 8.30
N LEU A 226 -11.08 -10.17 8.63
CA LEU A 226 -11.26 -11.34 9.47
C LEU A 226 -11.86 -12.47 8.62
N LEU A 227 -11.15 -13.60 8.55
CA LEU A 227 -11.57 -14.79 7.82
C LEU A 227 -11.73 -15.96 8.78
N ARG A 228 -12.93 -16.52 8.85
CA ARG A 228 -13.23 -17.75 9.58
C ARG A 228 -13.46 -18.88 8.58
N MET A 229 -12.50 -19.79 8.49
CA MET A 229 -12.58 -20.95 7.60
C MET A 229 -13.58 -21.96 8.14
N MET A 230 -14.36 -22.57 7.24
CA MET A 230 -15.22 -23.70 7.58
C MET A 230 -14.40 -25.00 7.63
N PRO A 231 -14.89 -26.06 8.31
CA PRO A 231 -14.20 -27.35 8.36
C PRO A 231 -13.87 -27.88 6.95
N GLY A 232 -12.62 -28.35 6.77
CA GLY A 232 -12.13 -28.81 5.46
C GLY A 232 -11.60 -27.70 4.55
N VAL A 233 -11.69 -26.43 4.94
CA VAL A 233 -11.13 -25.30 4.21
C VAL A 233 -9.90 -24.76 4.93
N ARG A 234 -8.85 -24.46 4.17
CA ARG A 234 -7.61 -23.84 4.68
C ARG A 234 -7.05 -22.83 3.70
N LEU A 235 -6.20 -21.94 4.19
CA LEU A 235 -5.36 -21.11 3.34
C LEU A 235 -4.20 -21.93 2.75
N ALA A 236 -3.65 -21.44 1.64
CA ALA A 236 -2.35 -21.88 1.15
C ALA A 236 -1.25 -21.65 2.20
N GLU A 237 -0.17 -22.42 2.12
CA GLU A 237 0.93 -22.33 3.10
C GLU A 237 1.85 -21.14 2.85
N LEU A 238 2.06 -20.80 1.58
CA LEU A 238 2.98 -19.76 1.16
C LEU A 238 2.24 -18.62 0.48
N LYS A 239 2.48 -17.39 0.95
CA LYS A 239 1.90 -16.15 0.42
C LYS A 239 0.39 -16.30 0.15
N PRO A 240 -0.41 -16.69 1.16
CA PRO A 240 -1.81 -17.02 0.97
C PRO A 240 -2.72 -15.82 0.73
N VAL A 241 -2.30 -14.63 1.13
CA VAL A 241 -3.11 -13.42 1.07
C VAL A 241 -2.30 -12.30 0.44
N ALA A 242 -2.89 -11.63 -0.55
CA ALA A 242 -2.29 -10.47 -1.19
C ALA A 242 -3.35 -9.41 -1.46
N GLN A 243 -3.01 -8.15 -1.24
CA GLN A 243 -3.77 -7.05 -1.84
C GLN A 243 -3.40 -6.96 -3.33
N VAL A 244 -4.36 -6.57 -4.16
CA VAL A 244 -4.16 -6.33 -5.60
C VAL A 244 -4.69 -4.97 -6.06
N VAL A 245 -5.51 -4.31 -5.25
CA VAL A 245 -6.02 -2.95 -5.48
C VAL A 245 -5.95 -2.16 -4.17
N PRO A 246 -5.46 -0.90 -4.18
CA PRO A 246 -4.99 -0.14 -5.34
C PRO A 246 -3.62 -0.60 -5.86
N GLU A 247 -2.79 -1.14 -4.98
CA GLU A 247 -1.45 -1.64 -5.31
C GLU A 247 -1.29 -3.07 -4.82
N THR A 248 -0.52 -3.85 -5.57
CA THR A 248 -0.26 -5.24 -5.27
C THR A 248 0.83 -5.36 -4.20
N VAL A 249 0.49 -5.99 -3.08
CA VAL A 249 1.41 -6.26 -1.98
C VAL A 249 1.01 -7.57 -1.29
N GLU A 250 1.99 -8.36 -0.88
CA GLU A 250 1.74 -9.56 -0.08
C GLU A 250 1.39 -9.15 1.35
N LEU A 251 0.31 -9.70 1.88
CA LEU A 251 -0.13 -9.42 3.24
C LEU A 251 0.20 -10.61 4.14
N GLN A 252 0.63 -10.32 5.37
CA GLN A 252 0.92 -11.37 6.35
C GLN A 252 -0.32 -11.65 7.20
N PRO A 253 -0.96 -12.82 7.04
CA PRO A 253 -2.06 -13.22 7.91
C PRO A 253 -1.54 -13.62 9.30
N ILE A 254 -2.30 -13.24 10.33
CA ILE A 254 -2.08 -13.66 11.71
C ILE A 254 -3.21 -14.63 12.07
N GLN A 255 -2.85 -15.83 12.50
CA GLN A 255 -3.81 -16.86 12.91
C GLN A 255 -4.00 -16.82 14.43
N GLU A 256 -5.21 -16.50 14.88
CA GLU A 256 -5.57 -16.46 16.30
C GLU A 256 -6.89 -17.20 16.54
N ALA A 257 -6.92 -18.11 17.52
CA ALA A 257 -8.14 -18.79 17.98
C ALA A 257 -9.05 -19.37 16.87
N GLY A 258 -8.48 -19.89 15.78
CA GLY A 258 -9.23 -20.46 14.64
C GLY A 258 -9.78 -19.44 13.64
N GLN A 259 -9.42 -18.16 13.79
CA GLN A 259 -9.71 -17.08 12.85
C GLN A 259 -8.40 -16.55 12.27
N VAL A 260 -8.42 -16.21 10.99
CA VAL A 260 -7.31 -15.51 10.34
C VAL A 260 -7.65 -14.03 10.35
N SER A 261 -6.71 -13.20 10.79
CA SER A 261 -6.81 -11.75 10.68
C SER A 261 -5.71 -11.22 9.77
N VAL A 262 -6.02 -10.19 8.99
CA VAL A 262 -5.07 -9.53 8.09
C VAL A 262 -5.24 -8.03 8.28
N ARG A 263 -4.16 -7.31 8.62
CA ARG A 263 -4.19 -5.86 8.75
C ARG A 263 -4.34 -5.23 7.37
N LEU A 264 -5.26 -4.28 7.26
CA LEU A 264 -5.52 -3.49 6.05
C LEU A 264 -5.10 -2.03 6.24
N GLY A 265 -5.21 -1.50 7.46
CA GLY A 265 -4.99 -0.07 7.71
C GLY A 265 -6.20 0.76 7.32
N ASP A 266 -6.00 1.82 6.55
CA ASP A 266 -7.09 2.75 6.22
C ASP A 266 -7.98 2.25 5.07
N LEU A 267 -9.28 2.54 5.16
CA LEU A 267 -10.25 2.34 4.09
C LEU A 267 -10.77 3.68 3.59
N MET A 268 -10.59 3.89 2.29
CA MET A 268 -11.04 5.07 1.59
C MET A 268 -12.53 4.97 1.21
N VAL A 269 -13.18 6.12 1.15
CA VAL A 269 -14.53 6.31 0.63
C VAL A 269 -14.48 6.21 -0.87
N ASP A 270 -15.40 5.42 -1.46
CA ASP A 270 -15.58 5.24 -2.90
C ASP A 270 -14.35 4.73 -3.68
N SER A 271 -13.29 4.30 -2.98
CA SER A 271 -12.12 3.65 -3.56
C SER A 271 -11.97 2.25 -2.95
N PRO A 272 -12.24 1.19 -3.71
CA PRO A 272 -12.19 -0.17 -3.20
C PRO A 272 -10.75 -0.62 -2.98
N ARG A 273 -10.55 -1.35 -1.88
CA ARG A 273 -9.41 -2.21 -1.66
C ARG A 273 -9.82 -3.63 -2.00
N VAL A 274 -9.00 -4.35 -2.76
CA VAL A 274 -9.26 -5.75 -3.10
C VAL A 274 -8.14 -6.64 -2.60
N VAL A 275 -8.52 -7.66 -1.83
CA VAL A 275 -7.63 -8.69 -1.29
C VAL A 275 -7.97 -10.03 -1.91
N LEU A 276 -6.97 -10.75 -2.39
CA LEU A 276 -7.05 -12.15 -2.79
C LEU A 276 -6.61 -13.05 -1.63
N ALA A 277 -7.39 -14.09 -1.36
CA ALA A 277 -7.03 -15.19 -0.48
C ALA A 277 -7.04 -16.53 -1.24
N ASN A 278 -5.94 -17.28 -1.17
CA ASN A 278 -5.81 -18.57 -1.83
C ASN A 278 -6.30 -19.69 -0.90
N LEU A 279 -7.45 -20.28 -1.22
CA LEU A 279 -8.12 -21.31 -0.43
C LEU A 279 -7.88 -22.69 -1.02
N TYR A 280 -7.74 -23.69 -0.15
CA TYR A 280 -7.88 -25.10 -0.48
C TYR A 280 -9.07 -25.67 0.28
N ALA A 281 -10.03 -26.23 -0.45
CA ALA A 281 -11.13 -27.01 0.11
C ALA A 281 -10.84 -28.50 -0.09
N SER A 282 -10.95 -29.30 0.98
CA SER A 282 -10.95 -30.76 0.88
C SER A 282 -12.19 -31.25 0.13
N GLN A 283 -12.23 -32.55 -0.17
CA GLN A 283 -13.44 -33.17 -0.72
C GLN A 283 -14.66 -32.88 0.17
N LEU A 284 -15.71 -32.33 -0.44
CA LEU A 284 -16.99 -32.02 0.18
C LEU A 284 -18.10 -32.84 -0.49
N PRO A 285 -19.22 -33.12 0.21
CA PRO A 285 -20.40 -33.73 -0.42
C PRO A 285 -20.98 -32.87 -1.54
N VAL A 286 -21.79 -33.47 -2.41
CA VAL A 286 -22.52 -32.74 -3.46
C VAL A 286 -23.54 -31.79 -2.81
N GLY A 287 -23.55 -30.53 -3.24
CA GLY A 287 -24.43 -29.50 -2.71
C GLY A 287 -23.74 -28.15 -2.51
N ARG A 288 -24.48 -27.21 -1.92
CA ARG A 288 -23.94 -25.90 -1.52
C ARG A 288 -23.31 -25.98 -0.14
N HIS A 289 -22.08 -25.49 -0.03
CA HIS A 289 -21.33 -25.50 1.21
C HIS A 289 -20.71 -24.12 1.49
N PRO A 290 -20.87 -23.58 2.71
CA PRO A 290 -20.09 -22.43 3.12
C PRO A 290 -18.62 -22.83 3.21
N LEU A 291 -17.73 -22.00 2.65
CA LEU A 291 -16.30 -22.21 2.70
C LEU A 291 -15.62 -21.30 3.73
N VAL A 292 -16.02 -20.03 3.77
CA VAL A 292 -15.41 -19.03 4.64
C VAL A 292 -16.41 -17.94 4.97
N GLN A 293 -16.38 -17.48 6.21
CA GLN A 293 -17.04 -16.25 6.63
C GLN A 293 -16.02 -15.11 6.62
N VAL A 294 -16.38 -14.02 5.96
CA VAL A 294 -15.57 -12.81 5.79
C VAL A 294 -16.21 -11.67 6.57
N GLN A 295 -15.42 -10.93 7.33
CA GLN A 295 -15.87 -9.76 8.08
C GLN A 295 -14.74 -8.74 8.17
N VAL A 296 -15.06 -7.46 8.36
CA VAL A 296 -14.06 -6.42 8.59
C VAL A 296 -14.26 -5.80 9.97
N ARG A 297 -13.20 -5.71 10.76
CA ARG A 297 -13.14 -4.90 11.98
C ARG A 297 -12.47 -3.56 11.66
N TYR A 298 -12.98 -2.44 12.12
CA TYR A 298 -12.46 -1.11 11.80
C TYR A 298 -12.79 -0.08 12.89
N ASP A 299 -12.15 1.09 12.82
CA ASP A 299 -12.45 2.25 13.65
C ASP A 299 -13.13 3.34 12.80
N ASP A 300 -14.12 4.03 13.38
CA ASP A 300 -14.81 5.18 12.78
C ASP A 300 -14.43 6.45 13.56
N PRO A 301 -13.40 7.19 13.11
CA PRO A 301 -12.91 8.38 13.81
C PRO A 301 -13.93 9.54 13.79
N ALA A 302 -14.87 9.56 12.84
CA ALA A 302 -15.89 10.61 12.78
C ALA A 302 -16.95 10.46 13.87
N GLN A 303 -17.18 9.23 14.34
CA GLN A 303 -18.11 8.90 15.42
C GLN A 303 -17.41 8.51 16.73
N ASN A 304 -16.08 8.48 16.75
CA ASN A 304 -15.27 8.00 17.88
C ASN A 304 -15.69 6.57 18.31
N LEU A 305 -15.84 5.68 17.34
CA LEU A 305 -16.13 4.26 17.56
C LEU A 305 -14.88 3.44 17.21
N GLU A 306 -14.52 2.51 18.09
CA GLU A 306 -13.37 1.63 17.90
C GLU A 306 -13.82 0.18 17.77
N SER A 307 -13.10 -0.62 16.97
CA SER A 307 -13.31 -2.05 16.77
C SER A 307 -14.74 -2.44 16.38
N VAL A 308 -15.38 -1.61 15.55
CA VAL A 308 -16.67 -1.87 14.93
C VAL A 308 -16.54 -3.03 13.96
N LEU A 309 -17.51 -3.94 13.96
CA LEU A 309 -17.58 -5.05 13.00
C LEU A 309 -18.57 -4.74 11.88
N SER A 310 -18.19 -5.06 10.65
CA SER A 310 -19.10 -5.08 9.51
C SER A 310 -20.12 -6.21 9.63
N ASP A 311 -21.17 -6.18 8.82
CA ASP A 311 -21.99 -7.37 8.59
C ASP A 311 -21.10 -8.49 7.98
N PRO A 312 -21.28 -9.75 8.41
CA PRO A 312 -20.50 -10.86 7.88
C PRO A 312 -21.02 -11.31 6.51
N VAL A 313 -20.10 -11.66 5.61
CA VAL A 313 -20.40 -12.27 4.30
C VAL A 313 -19.97 -13.74 4.33
N ILE A 314 -20.90 -14.64 4.05
CA ILE A 314 -20.60 -16.07 3.92
C ILE A 314 -20.37 -16.38 2.44
N VAL A 315 -19.19 -16.90 2.13
CA VAL A 315 -18.81 -17.31 0.79
C VAL A 315 -19.07 -18.80 0.65
N GLU A 316 -19.90 -19.17 -0.31
CA GLU A 316 -20.31 -20.55 -0.57
C GLU A 316 -19.71 -21.06 -1.89
N ALA A 317 -19.56 -22.38 -1.99
CA ALA A 317 -19.27 -23.06 -3.23
C ALA A 317 -20.31 -24.16 -3.50
N ASN A 318 -20.47 -24.50 -4.77
CA ASN A 318 -21.39 -25.50 -5.27
C ASN A 318 -20.61 -26.74 -5.73
N VAL A 319 -20.69 -27.82 -4.98
CA VAL A 319 -20.02 -29.08 -5.30
C VAL A 319 -20.90 -29.89 -6.25
N VAL A 320 -20.36 -30.23 -7.42
CA VAL A 320 -21.09 -30.88 -8.51
C VAL A 320 -20.44 -32.20 -8.92
N THR A 321 -21.25 -33.12 -9.44
CA THR A 321 -20.80 -34.41 -9.99
C THR A 321 -20.27 -34.29 -11.41
N THR A 322 -20.84 -33.39 -12.21
CA THR A 322 -20.35 -33.05 -13.54
C THR A 322 -19.81 -31.64 -13.51
N PHE A 323 -18.49 -31.53 -13.40
CA PHE A 323 -17.83 -30.23 -13.31
C PHE A 323 -18.01 -29.41 -14.59
N GLN A 324 -18.53 -28.20 -14.42
CA GLN A 324 -18.56 -27.16 -15.45
C GLN A 324 -17.89 -25.92 -14.87
N PRO A 325 -16.78 -25.44 -15.45
CA PRO A 325 -16.10 -24.27 -14.95
C PRO A 325 -16.98 -23.03 -15.15
N ALA A 326 -17.08 -22.20 -14.11
CA ALA A 326 -17.80 -20.93 -14.14
C ALA A 326 -16.88 -19.82 -13.61
N PRO A 327 -15.82 -19.46 -14.37
CA PRO A 327 -14.83 -18.51 -13.91
C PRO A 327 -15.42 -17.11 -13.75
N ASP A 328 -15.08 -16.42 -12.66
CA ASP A 328 -15.44 -15.02 -12.44
C ASP A 328 -14.43 -14.10 -13.16
N PRO A 329 -14.84 -13.31 -14.17
CA PRO A 329 -13.94 -12.45 -14.92
C PRO A 329 -13.24 -11.36 -14.09
N GLN A 330 -13.93 -10.83 -13.06
CA GLN A 330 -13.34 -9.81 -12.18
C GLN A 330 -12.26 -10.43 -11.29
N VAL A 331 -12.54 -11.60 -10.70
CA VAL A 331 -11.53 -12.33 -9.92
C VAL A 331 -10.36 -12.72 -10.81
N GLN A 332 -10.59 -13.10 -12.07
CA GLN A 332 -9.53 -13.43 -13.01
C GLN A 332 -8.60 -12.24 -13.28
N GLN A 333 -9.13 -11.02 -13.44
CA GLN A 333 -8.29 -9.81 -13.60
C GLN A 333 -7.40 -9.57 -12.37
N HIS A 334 -7.94 -9.75 -11.17
CA HIS A 334 -7.18 -9.65 -9.93
C HIS A 334 -6.08 -10.71 -9.83
N VAL A 335 -6.36 -11.95 -10.26
CA VAL A 335 -5.38 -13.03 -10.29
C VAL A 335 -4.25 -12.74 -11.28
N LEU A 336 -4.55 -12.13 -12.43
CA LEU A 336 -3.53 -11.69 -13.39
C LEU A 336 -2.65 -10.58 -12.80
N ALA A 337 -3.24 -9.60 -12.07
CA ALA A 337 -2.47 -8.55 -11.39
C ALA A 337 -1.46 -9.14 -10.38
N LEU A 338 -1.91 -10.09 -9.55
CA LEU A 338 -1.04 -10.81 -8.62
C LEU A 338 0.02 -11.65 -9.36
N GLY A 339 -0.35 -12.26 -10.49
CA GLY A 339 0.56 -13.01 -11.36
C GLY A 339 1.69 -12.12 -11.90
N LYS A 340 1.36 -10.95 -12.46
CA LYS A 340 2.33 -9.94 -12.94
C LYS A 340 3.32 -9.58 -11.84
N TYR A 341 2.80 -9.20 -10.67
CA TYR A 341 3.63 -8.84 -9.51
C TYR A 341 4.59 -9.97 -9.11
N ARG A 342 4.09 -11.20 -8.93
CA ARG A 342 4.91 -12.34 -8.51
C ARG A 342 5.95 -12.73 -9.56
N GLN A 343 5.62 -12.64 -10.85
CA GLN A 343 6.58 -12.88 -11.93
C GLN A 343 7.74 -11.88 -11.89
N THR A 344 7.46 -10.59 -11.67
CA THR A 344 8.51 -9.57 -11.52
C THR A 344 9.37 -9.80 -10.27
N GLN A 345 8.77 -10.19 -9.14
CA GLN A 345 9.52 -10.52 -7.92
C GLN A 345 10.46 -11.73 -8.13
N ILE A 346 10.02 -12.76 -8.86
CA ILE A 346 10.89 -13.89 -9.23
C ILE A 346 12.02 -13.42 -10.17
N ALA A 347 11.73 -12.51 -11.10
CA ALA A 347 12.76 -11.94 -11.98
C ALA A 347 13.85 -11.22 -11.18
N GLU A 348 13.47 -10.40 -10.21
CA GLU A 348 14.40 -9.67 -9.32
C GLU A 348 15.26 -10.64 -8.50
N GLN A 349 14.65 -11.66 -7.90
CA GLN A 349 15.37 -12.71 -7.17
C GLN A 349 16.40 -13.42 -8.07
N LYS A 350 16.03 -13.70 -9.33
CA LYS A 350 16.94 -14.32 -10.31
C LYS A 350 18.09 -13.40 -10.69
N LEU A 351 17.85 -12.10 -10.85
CA LEU A 351 18.93 -11.12 -11.08
C LEU A 351 19.92 -11.09 -9.91
N GLN A 352 19.42 -11.09 -8.67
CA GLN A 352 20.27 -11.14 -7.47
C GLN A 352 21.12 -12.42 -7.40
N GLN A 353 20.63 -13.51 -7.97
CA GLN A 353 21.36 -14.79 -8.09
C GLN A 353 22.28 -14.84 -9.33
N GLY A 354 22.33 -13.80 -10.16
CA GLY A 354 23.11 -13.76 -11.41
C GLY A 354 22.45 -14.48 -12.60
N ASP A 355 21.23 -15.01 -12.45
CA ASP A 355 20.47 -15.67 -13.52
C ASP A 355 19.74 -14.64 -14.40
N ARG A 356 20.50 -13.96 -15.27
CA ARG A 356 19.97 -12.94 -16.19
C ARG A 356 18.96 -13.51 -17.18
N ALA A 357 19.23 -14.70 -17.73
CA ALA A 357 18.35 -15.34 -18.71
C ALA A 357 16.99 -15.73 -18.09
N GLY A 358 17.01 -16.28 -16.88
CA GLY A 358 15.79 -16.59 -16.15
C GLY A 358 15.03 -15.32 -15.76
N ALA A 359 15.73 -14.26 -15.34
CA ALA A 359 15.11 -12.97 -15.04
C ALA A 359 14.39 -12.38 -16.26
N ALA A 360 15.06 -12.35 -17.42
CA ALA A 360 14.46 -11.88 -18.66
C ALA A 360 13.21 -12.69 -19.04
N THR A 361 13.26 -14.02 -18.89
CA THR A 361 12.11 -14.90 -19.15
C THR A 361 10.91 -14.54 -18.25
N MET A 362 11.16 -14.27 -16.97
CA MET A 362 10.10 -13.89 -16.03
C MET A 362 9.54 -12.49 -16.34
N LEU A 363 10.38 -11.52 -16.73
CA LEU A 363 9.91 -10.20 -17.17
C LEU A 363 9.08 -10.27 -18.46
N GLN A 364 9.46 -11.12 -19.44
CA GLN A 364 8.63 -11.36 -20.64
C GLN A 364 7.27 -11.97 -20.27
N SER A 365 7.25 -12.89 -19.32
CA SER A 365 6.00 -13.47 -18.82
C SER A 365 5.13 -12.41 -18.15
N ALA A 366 5.71 -11.53 -17.32
CA ALA A 366 5.03 -10.41 -16.69
C ALA A 366 4.51 -9.40 -17.72
N ALA A 367 5.28 -9.08 -18.77
CA ALA A 367 4.87 -8.20 -19.86
C ALA A 367 3.66 -8.78 -20.62
N LYS A 368 3.66 -10.09 -20.90
CA LYS A 368 2.51 -10.77 -21.50
C LYS A 368 1.28 -10.72 -20.61
N THR A 369 1.44 -10.93 -19.29
CA THR A 369 0.35 -10.80 -18.31
C THR A 369 -0.19 -9.36 -18.31
N ALA A 370 0.67 -8.35 -18.34
CA ALA A 370 0.27 -6.94 -18.42
C ALA A 370 -0.55 -6.65 -19.70
N LEU A 371 -0.13 -7.17 -20.86
CA LEU A 371 -0.90 -7.05 -22.11
C LEU A 371 -2.28 -7.71 -22.01
N GLN A 372 -2.39 -8.88 -21.37
CA GLN A 372 -3.68 -9.54 -21.14
C GLN A 372 -4.62 -8.72 -20.26
N MET A 373 -4.06 -7.92 -19.35
CA MET A 373 -4.80 -6.99 -18.51
C MET A 373 -5.12 -5.66 -19.20
N GLY A 374 -4.58 -5.41 -20.40
CA GLY A 374 -4.71 -4.14 -21.12
C GLY A 374 -3.74 -3.04 -20.66
N ASP A 375 -2.76 -3.37 -19.81
CA ASP A 375 -1.78 -2.43 -19.25
C ASP A 375 -0.57 -2.28 -20.18
N GLN A 376 -0.73 -1.45 -21.22
CA GLN A 376 0.30 -1.23 -22.24
C GLN A 376 1.57 -0.59 -21.67
N THR A 377 1.43 0.35 -20.74
CA THR A 377 2.56 1.04 -20.11
C THR A 377 3.43 0.07 -19.33
N ALA A 378 2.83 -0.76 -18.47
CA ALA A 378 3.59 -1.79 -17.75
C ALA A 378 4.20 -2.82 -18.70
N ALA A 379 3.45 -3.25 -19.73
CA ALA A 379 3.94 -4.19 -20.72
C ALA A 379 5.20 -3.68 -21.43
N THR A 380 5.20 -2.41 -21.87
CA THR A 380 6.36 -1.78 -22.52
C THR A 380 7.58 -1.77 -21.61
N VAL A 381 7.44 -1.27 -20.38
CA VAL A 381 8.56 -1.19 -19.42
C VAL A 381 9.14 -2.58 -19.13
N LEU A 382 8.28 -3.57 -18.86
CA LEU A 382 8.71 -4.94 -18.57
C LEU A 382 9.38 -5.61 -19.78
N GLN A 383 8.86 -5.35 -20.98
CA GLN A 383 9.41 -5.90 -22.23
C GLN A 383 10.76 -5.28 -22.59
N GLU A 384 10.91 -3.95 -22.47
CA GLU A 384 12.17 -3.25 -22.72
C GLU A 384 13.28 -3.76 -21.79
N ASN A 385 12.99 -3.86 -20.48
CA ASN A 385 13.96 -4.38 -19.51
C ASN A 385 14.28 -5.86 -19.72
N ALA A 386 13.31 -6.66 -20.17
CA ALA A 386 13.59 -8.03 -20.57
C ALA A 386 14.55 -8.12 -21.77
N THR A 387 14.35 -7.29 -22.79
CA THR A 387 15.21 -7.24 -23.99
C THR A 387 16.64 -6.84 -23.62
N ARG A 388 16.82 -5.79 -22.80
CA ARG A 388 18.15 -5.37 -22.32
C ARG A 388 18.91 -6.50 -21.63
N LEU A 389 18.24 -7.23 -20.74
CA LEU A 389 18.84 -8.38 -20.07
C LEU A 389 19.23 -9.51 -21.04
N GLN A 390 18.49 -9.70 -22.13
CA GLN A 390 18.81 -10.68 -23.17
C GLN A 390 20.00 -10.26 -24.03
N GLU A 391 20.16 -8.96 -24.27
CA GLU A 391 21.29 -8.37 -24.97
C GLU A 391 22.57 -8.35 -24.11
N GLY A 392 22.47 -8.72 -22.84
CA GLY A 392 23.58 -8.81 -21.90
C GLY A 392 23.83 -7.51 -21.12
N GLU A 393 22.96 -6.50 -21.29
CA GLU A 393 23.03 -5.24 -20.58
C GLU A 393 22.63 -5.40 -19.10
N GLU A 394 23.06 -4.43 -18.28
CA GLU A 394 22.62 -4.32 -16.89
C GLU A 394 21.49 -3.29 -16.77
N LEU A 395 20.49 -3.61 -15.96
CA LEU A 395 19.42 -2.65 -15.64
C LEU A 395 19.97 -1.58 -14.70
N SER A 396 19.78 -0.31 -15.07
CA SER A 396 20.06 0.82 -14.20
C SER A 396 19.12 0.83 -12.98
N GLU A 397 19.46 1.62 -11.96
CA GLU A 397 18.58 1.78 -10.78
C GLU A 397 17.21 2.35 -11.16
N SER A 398 17.15 3.26 -12.13
CA SER A 398 15.89 3.78 -12.67
C SER A 398 15.06 2.67 -13.33
N ASP A 399 15.69 1.79 -14.13
CA ASP A 399 15.00 0.67 -14.79
C ASP A 399 14.44 -0.32 -13.76
N ARG A 400 15.21 -0.62 -12.71
CA ARG A 400 14.79 -1.50 -11.60
C ARG A 400 13.61 -0.90 -10.82
N LYS A 401 13.68 0.39 -10.48
CA LYS A 401 12.59 1.12 -9.82
C LYS A 401 11.31 1.08 -10.63
N LYS A 402 11.39 1.44 -11.91
CA LYS A 402 10.25 1.40 -12.83
C LYS A 402 9.65 0.00 -12.93
N THR A 403 10.49 -1.03 -13.08
CA THR A 403 10.08 -2.44 -13.13
C THR A 403 9.24 -2.84 -11.92
N ARG A 404 9.68 -2.47 -10.71
CA ARG A 404 8.95 -2.77 -9.47
C ARG A 404 7.64 -2.00 -9.38
N ILE A 405 7.65 -0.71 -9.71
CA ILE A 405 6.46 0.15 -9.64
C ILE A 405 5.37 -0.36 -10.59
N VAL A 406 5.70 -0.59 -11.86
CA VAL A 406 4.73 -1.08 -12.84
C VAL A 406 4.24 -2.51 -12.54
N SER A 407 4.98 -3.28 -11.73
CA SER A 407 4.53 -4.60 -11.28
C SER A 407 3.44 -4.53 -10.21
N LYS A 408 3.46 -3.48 -9.38
CA LYS A 408 2.52 -3.30 -8.26
C LYS A 408 1.24 -2.60 -8.68
N THR A 409 1.31 -1.65 -9.61
CA THR A 409 0.16 -0.87 -10.04
C THR A 409 -0.70 -1.66 -11.02
N THR A 410 -2.01 -1.42 -10.99
CA THR A 410 -2.94 -1.91 -12.01
C THR A 410 -3.50 -0.71 -12.77
N LEU A 411 -3.26 -0.66 -14.08
CA LEU A 411 -3.87 0.27 -15.06
C LEU A 411 -3.85 1.76 -14.65
N GLN A 412 -2.85 2.52 -15.13
CA GLN A 412 -2.91 3.99 -15.23
C GLN A 412 -3.55 4.43 -16.54
#